data_AF-A0A2G9TGY1-F1
#
_entry.id   AF-A0A2G9TGY1-F1
#
_cell.length_a   1.000
_cell.length_b   1.000
_cell.length_c   1.000
_cell.angle_alpha   90.00
_cell.angle_beta   90.00
_cell.angle_gamma   90.00
#
_symmetry.space_group_name_H-M   'P 1'
#
loop_
_entity.id
_entity.type
_entity.pdbx_description
1 polymer ?
#
loop_
_entity_poly.entity_id
_entity_poly.type
_entity_poly.pdbx_seq_one_letter_code
_entity_poly.pdbx_strand_id
1 'polypeptide(L)'
;MDPQLYRLECGSFSKTYYDPNAFKTVKDNYVNSATKVITRFIREQNLTVSANLRDQVQGLIEFEQMIANTYSTDDTTRRTYYRSWNLKTIDDLQKNYKFMDWKTYLSQ
;
A
#
# COMPACT_ATOMS: atom_id res chain seq x y z
N MET A 1 -3.87 28.15 -22.32
CA MET A 1 -4.65 26.92 -22.07
C MET A 1 -3.65 25.86 -21.65
N ASP A 2 -3.71 25.44 -20.38
CA ASP A 2 -2.72 24.55 -19.76
C ASP A 2 -3.10 23.07 -20.02
N PRO A 3 -2.26 22.28 -20.71
CA PRO A 3 -2.57 20.91 -21.12
C PRO A 3 -2.47 19.86 -20.00
N GLN A 4 -2.40 20.24 -18.73
CA GLN A 4 -2.23 19.31 -17.60
C GLN A 4 -3.50 18.53 -17.18
N LEU A 5 -4.66 18.71 -17.83
CA LEU A 5 -5.95 18.25 -17.30
C LEU A 5 -6.50 16.91 -17.85
N TYR A 6 -5.72 16.11 -18.60
CA TYR A 6 -6.23 14.83 -19.13
C TYR A 6 -5.24 13.67 -19.01
N ARG A 7 -4.83 13.32 -17.77
CA ARG A 7 -4.31 11.98 -17.52
C ARG A 7 -5.18 11.28 -16.47
N LEU A 8 -6.03 10.39 -16.97
CA LEU A 8 -6.70 9.36 -16.17
C LEU A 8 -5.61 8.48 -15.54
N GLU A 9 -5.18 8.80 -14.32
CA GLU A 9 -4.31 7.93 -13.55
C GLU A 9 -5.17 6.92 -12.81
N CYS A 10 -5.29 5.75 -13.41
CA CYS A 10 -5.77 4.53 -12.76
C CYS A 10 -4.89 4.25 -11.51
N GLY A 11 -5.38 4.65 -10.34
CA GLY A 11 -5.27 3.89 -9.09
C GLY A 11 -3.88 3.56 -8.56
N SER A 12 -2.86 4.37 -8.80
CA SER A 12 -1.60 4.28 -8.06
C SER A 12 -1.29 5.66 -7.52
N PHE A 13 -1.46 5.87 -6.21
CA PHE A 13 -0.86 7.04 -5.56
C PHE A 13 0.63 7.01 -5.91
N SER A 14 1.12 8.06 -6.58
CA SER A 14 2.53 8.15 -6.98
C SER A 14 3.41 8.00 -5.75
N LYS A 15 4.61 7.42 -5.91
CA LYS A 15 5.58 7.22 -4.81
C LYS A 15 5.83 8.49 -3.98
N THR A 16 5.63 9.66 -4.59
CA THR A 16 5.70 10.98 -3.95
C THR A 16 4.76 11.16 -2.75
N TYR A 17 3.62 10.48 -2.68
CA TYR A 17 2.72 10.52 -1.51
C TYR A 17 3.30 9.80 -0.29
N TYR A 18 4.20 8.84 -0.52
CA TYR A 18 4.88 8.05 0.52
C TYR A 18 6.26 8.60 0.88
N ASP A 19 6.72 9.65 0.20
CA ASP A 19 7.91 10.40 0.58
C ASP A 19 7.80 10.78 2.07
N PRO A 20 8.84 10.56 2.90
CA PRO A 20 8.74 10.77 4.34
C PRO A 20 8.25 12.18 4.74
N ASN A 21 8.63 13.21 3.97
CA ASN A 21 8.23 14.58 4.26
C ASN A 21 6.78 14.82 3.86
N ALA A 22 6.38 14.37 2.67
CA ALA A 22 5.00 14.47 2.20
C ALA A 22 4.04 13.67 3.09
N PHE A 23 4.39 12.42 3.40
CA PHE A 23 3.58 11.52 4.22
C PHE A 23 3.32 12.08 5.61
N LYS A 24 4.32 12.72 6.24
CA LYS A 24 4.16 13.34 7.56
C LYS A 24 3.04 14.39 7.59
N THR A 25 2.80 15.09 6.48
CA THR A 25 1.73 16.11 6.39
C THR A 25 0.33 15.52 6.23
N VAL A 26 0.21 14.32 5.66
CA VAL A 26 -1.09 13.69 5.36
C VAL A 26 -1.45 12.55 6.32
N LYS A 27 -0.46 12.00 7.05
CA LYS A 27 -0.60 10.81 7.91
C LYS A 27 -1.76 10.94 8.89
N ASP A 28 -1.83 12.02 9.66
CA ASP A 28 -2.88 12.17 10.68
C ASP A 28 -4.29 12.20 10.08
N ASN A 29 -4.46 12.90 8.95
CA ASN A 29 -5.73 12.94 8.23
C ASN A 29 -6.10 11.58 7.65
N TYR A 30 -5.11 10.81 7.19
CA TYR A 30 -5.31 9.47 6.69
C TYR A 30 -5.73 8.52 7.83
N VAL A 31 -5.02 8.54 8.97
CA VAL A 31 -5.38 7.76 10.17
C VAL A 31 -6.79 8.11 10.64
N ASN A 32 -7.15 9.40 10.68
CA ASN A 32 -8.48 9.84 11.06
C ASN A 32 -9.58 9.31 10.13
N SER A 33 -9.35 9.39 8.82
CA SER A 33 -10.32 8.95 7.81
C SER A 33 -10.50 7.43 7.83
N ALA A 34 -9.41 6.68 7.86
CA ALA A 34 -9.44 5.21 7.94
C ALA A 34 -10.08 4.72 9.25
N THR A 35 -9.75 5.36 10.38
CA THR A 35 -10.37 5.05 11.68
C THR A 35 -11.89 5.25 11.62
N LYS A 36 -12.38 6.32 10.98
CA LYS A 36 -13.82 6.57 10.82
C LYS A 36 -14.52 5.48 10.00
N VAL A 37 -13.92 5.08 8.88
CA VAL A 37 -14.47 4.02 8.01
C VAL A 37 -14.55 2.69 8.76
N ILE A 38 -13.47 2.29 9.43
CA ILE A 38 -13.42 1.03 10.19
C ILE A 38 -14.38 1.08 11.38
N THR A 39 -14.44 2.20 12.11
CA THR A 39 -15.39 2.40 13.21
C THR A 39 -16.82 2.21 12.73
N ARG A 40 -17.17 2.79 11.57
CA ARG A 40 -18.50 2.62 11.00
C ARG A 40 -18.78 1.16 10.68
N PHE A 41 -17.86 0.49 9.97
CA PHE A 41 -18.00 -0.92 9.64
C PHE A 41 -18.21 -1.80 10.89
N ILE A 42 -17.39 -1.63 11.93
CA ILE A 42 -17.51 -2.37 13.20
C ILE A 42 -18.90 -2.18 13.83
N ARG A 43 -19.42 -0.94 13.83
CA ARG A 43 -20.75 -0.64 14.38
C ARG A 43 -21.88 -1.28 13.57
N GLU A 44 -21.79 -1.27 12.24
CA GLU A 44 -22.78 -1.94 11.37
C GLU A 44 -22.78 -3.48 11.59
N GLN A 45 -21.65 -4.05 11.99
CA GLN A 45 -21.54 -5.46 12.38
C GLN A 45 -22.00 -5.74 13.82
N ASN A 46 -22.57 -4.75 14.54
CA ASN A 46 -22.93 -4.83 15.95
C ASN A 46 -21.77 -5.25 16.87
N LEU A 47 -20.53 -4.92 16.50
CA LEU A 47 -19.34 -5.18 17.30
C LEU A 47 -18.94 -3.96 18.13
N THR A 48 -18.22 -4.19 19.23
CA THR A 48 -17.69 -3.11 20.07
C THR A 48 -16.41 -2.54 19.48
N VAL A 49 -16.34 -1.22 19.36
CA VAL A 49 -15.15 -0.50 18.90
C VAL A 49 -14.09 -0.50 19.99
N SER A 50 -12.90 -1.04 19.68
CA SER A 50 -11.75 -1.02 20.58
C SER A 50 -11.28 0.41 20.87
N ALA A 51 -10.91 0.68 22.13
CA ALA A 51 -10.29 1.96 22.50
C ALA A 51 -8.96 2.21 21.76
N ASN A 52 -8.26 1.14 21.37
CA ASN A 52 -6.95 1.22 20.69
C ASN A 52 -7.09 1.23 19.17
N LEU A 53 -8.30 1.33 18.61
CA LEU A 53 -8.51 1.23 17.16
C LEU A 53 -7.67 2.24 16.39
N ARG A 54 -7.56 3.48 16.88
CA ARG A 54 -6.75 4.51 16.22
C ARG A 54 -5.29 4.09 16.10
N ASP A 55 -4.71 3.55 17.16
CA ASP A 55 -3.30 3.14 17.18
C ASP A 55 -3.08 1.94 16.25
N GLN A 56 -4.04 1.02 16.19
CA GLN A 56 -4.03 -0.08 15.24
C GLN A 56 -4.09 0.42 13.79
N VAL A 57 -4.97 1.39 13.49
CA VAL A 57 -5.04 2.04 12.17
C VAL A 57 -3.74 2.76 11.83
N GLN A 58 -3.13 3.44 12.80
CA GLN A 58 -1.83 4.08 12.60
C GLN A 58 -0.75 3.05 12.24
N GLY A 59 -0.70 1.92 12.95
CA GLY A 59 0.24 0.84 12.63
C GLY A 59 0.02 0.26 11.23
N LEU A 60 -1.23 0.12 10.78
CA LEU A 60 -1.54 -0.30 9.41
C LEU A 60 -1.04 0.68 8.36
N ILE A 61 -1.22 1.98 8.60
CA ILE A 61 -0.79 3.05 7.68
C ILE A 61 0.74 3.18 7.65
N GLU A 62 1.42 2.99 8.78
CA GLU A 62 2.89 2.93 8.85
C GLU A 62 3.43 1.70 8.11
N PHE A 63 2.75 0.56 8.24
CA PHE A 63 3.07 -0.65 7.48
C PHE A 63 2.89 -0.45 5.97
N GLU A 64 1.82 0.23 5.53
CA GLU A 64 1.61 0.61 4.13
C GLU A 64 2.75 1.51 3.62
N GLN A 65 3.16 2.51 4.41
CA GLN A 65 4.30 3.37 4.07
C GLN A 65 5.60 2.57 3.92
N MET A 66 5.85 1.61 4.81
CA MET A 66 7.01 0.73 4.73
C MET A 66 6.99 -0.06 3.41
N ILE A 67 5.86 -0.71 3.07
CA ILE A 67 5.74 -1.46 1.81
C ILE A 67 6.02 -0.56 0.61
N ALA A 68 5.41 0.63 0.57
CA ALA A 68 5.57 1.56 -0.53
C ALA A 68 7.03 2.02 -0.70
N ASN A 69 7.72 2.33 0.40
CA ASN A 69 9.11 2.78 0.35
C ASN A 69 10.10 1.67 0.06
N THR A 70 9.84 0.44 0.53
CA THR A 70 10.73 -0.71 0.34
C THR A 70 10.58 -1.34 -1.05
N TYR A 71 9.35 -1.48 -1.55
CA TYR A 71 9.08 -2.31 -2.73
C TYR A 71 8.60 -1.53 -3.97
N SER A 72 8.24 -0.25 -3.83
CA SER A 72 7.80 0.56 -4.98
C SER A 72 8.95 1.32 -5.63
N THR A 73 8.91 1.42 -6.95
CA THR A 73 9.83 2.25 -7.75
C THR A 73 9.10 3.51 -8.22
N ASP A 74 9.82 4.53 -8.68
CA ASP A 74 9.18 5.66 -9.34
C ASP A 74 8.44 5.21 -10.62
N ASP A 75 7.45 6.01 -11.03
CA ASP A 75 6.57 5.67 -12.16
C ASP A 75 7.30 5.54 -13.49
N THR A 76 8.39 6.28 -13.69
CA THR A 76 9.18 6.22 -14.93
C THR A 76 9.90 4.89 -15.01
N THR A 77 10.56 4.47 -13.93
CA THR A 77 11.23 3.17 -13.83
C THR A 77 10.24 2.01 -13.94
N ARG A 78 9.05 2.12 -13.33
CA ARG A 78 8.00 1.10 -13.38
C ARG A 78 7.47 0.87 -14.79
N ARG A 79 7.41 1.92 -15.62
CA ARG A 79 6.93 1.85 -17.01
C ARG A 79 7.96 1.28 -18.00
N THR A 80 9.13 0.83 -17.54
CA THR A 80 10.12 0.18 -18.40
C THR A 80 9.82 -1.31 -18.61
N TYR A 81 9.60 -1.71 -19.87
CA TYR A 81 9.22 -3.08 -20.24
C TYR A 81 10.19 -4.15 -19.69
N TYR A 82 11.50 -3.91 -19.82
CA TYR A 82 12.54 -4.85 -19.40
C TYR A 82 12.50 -5.19 -17.90
N ARG A 83 12.02 -4.28 -17.03
CA ARG A 83 11.88 -4.55 -15.59
C ARG A 83 10.66 -5.39 -15.24
N SER A 84 9.64 -5.43 -16.09
CA SER A 84 8.37 -6.09 -15.76
C SER A 84 8.37 -7.58 -16.12
N TRP A 85 9.31 -8.02 -16.95
CA TRP A 85 9.39 -9.40 -17.42
C TRP A 85 10.55 -10.16 -16.76
N ASN A 86 10.32 -10.67 -15.55
CA ASN A 86 11.30 -11.48 -14.82
C ASN A 86 10.76 -12.89 -14.57
N LEU A 87 11.09 -13.84 -15.45
CA LEU A 87 10.73 -15.24 -15.22
C LEU A 87 11.47 -15.76 -13.98
N LYS A 88 10.70 -16.35 -13.06
CA LYS A 88 11.17 -16.99 -11.83
C LYS A 88 10.41 -18.29 -11.64
N THR A 89 11.10 -19.32 -11.19
CA THR A 89 10.45 -20.55 -10.72
C THR A 89 9.91 -20.35 -9.30
N ILE A 90 9.00 -21.23 -8.85
CA ILE A 90 8.53 -21.20 -7.45
C ILE A 90 9.72 -21.40 -6.49
N ASP A 91 10.68 -22.26 -6.84
CA ASP A 91 11.89 -22.49 -6.04
C ASP A 91 12.76 -21.22 -5.94
N ASP A 92 12.88 -20.46 -7.04
CA ASP A 92 13.57 -19.17 -7.01
C ASP A 92 12.88 -18.18 -6.07
N LEU A 93 11.54 -18.15 -6.07
CA LEU A 93 10.78 -17.28 -5.16
C LEU A 93 10.99 -17.71 -3.71
N GLN A 94 10.88 -19.00 -3.41
CA GLN A 94 11.06 -19.55 -2.06
C GLN A 94 12.46 -19.30 -1.51
N LYS A 95 13.48 -19.39 -2.37
CA LYS A 95 14.88 -19.15 -2.00
C LYS A 95 15.17 -17.68 -1.73
N ASN A 96 14.68 -16.78 -2.59
CA ASN A 96 15.09 -15.38 -2.61
C ASN A 96 14.14 -14.45 -1.82
N TYR A 97 12.88 -14.83 -1.59
CA TYR A 97 11.85 -13.98 -0.99
C TYR A 97 11.11 -14.68 0.16
N LYS A 98 11.79 -14.91 1.29
CA LYS A 98 11.29 -15.76 2.38
C LYS A 98 10.15 -15.18 3.24
N PHE A 99 9.59 -14.03 2.88
CA PHE A 99 8.54 -13.37 3.66
C PHE A 99 7.14 -13.99 3.45
N MET A 100 7.00 -14.90 2.48
CA MET A 100 5.74 -15.55 2.14
C MET A 100 6.01 -17.02 1.79
N ASP A 101 5.04 -17.89 2.08
CA ASP A 101 5.01 -19.23 1.51
C ASP A 101 4.41 -19.17 0.09
N TRP A 102 5.30 -19.09 -0.90
CA TRP A 102 4.91 -18.94 -2.30
C TRP A 102 4.21 -20.17 -2.86
N LYS A 103 4.56 -21.35 -2.35
CA LYS A 103 3.95 -22.60 -2.81
C LYS A 103 2.49 -22.65 -2.38
N THR A 104 2.22 -22.34 -1.12
CA THR A 104 0.85 -22.28 -0.61
C THR A 104 0.05 -21.18 -1.32
N TYR A 105 0.60 -19.97 -1.43
CA TYR A 105 -0.08 -18.83 -2.06
C TYR A 105 -0.45 -19.06 -3.53
N LEU A 106 0.37 -19.75 -4.33
CA LEU A 106 0.07 -19.98 -5.76
C LEU A 106 -0.76 -21.25 -6.03
N SER A 107 -1.05 -22.03 -4.99
CA SER A 107 -1.84 -23.26 -5.11
C SER A 107 -3.36 -23.06 -4.97
N GLN A 108 -3.79 -21.82 -4.75
CA GLN A 108 -5.20 -21.42 -4.55
C GLN A 108 -5.94 -21.13 -5.87
#